data_AF-D9Q9N9-F1
#
_entry.id   AF-D9Q9N9-F1
#
_cell.length_a   1.000
_cell.length_b   1.000
_cell.length_c   1.000
_cell.angle_alpha   90.00
_cell.angle_beta   90.00
_cell.angle_gamma   90.00
#
_symmetry.space_group_name_H-M   'P 1'
#
loop_
_entity.id
_entity.type
_entity.pdbx_description
1 polymer ?
#
loop_
_entity_poly.entity_id
_entity_poly.type
_entity_poly.pdbx_seq_one_letter_code
_entity_poly.pdbx_strand_id
1 'polypeptide(L)'
;MVSWIVLIVLLVIFVAVLSWLLGALFGRGEASEPLCTSSDLTMQNVEAVRRGDLESVRFETVLRGYRQDQVDAVIEELEQQVRELRCQTLHKGNE
;
A
#
# COMPACT_ATOMS: atom_id res chain seq x y z
N MET A 1 -23.29 -24.21 45.73
CA MET A 1 -23.54 -24.70 44.35
C MET A 1 -24.16 -23.62 43.46
N VAL A 2 -25.32 -23.06 43.82
CA VAL A 2 -26.02 -22.03 43.00
C VAL A 2 -25.19 -20.76 42.76
N SER A 3 -24.42 -20.29 43.75
CA SER A 3 -23.56 -19.10 43.62
C SER A 3 -22.55 -19.19 42.46
N TRP A 4 -21.94 -20.36 42.23
CA TRP A 4 -20.98 -20.55 41.14
C TRP A 4 -21.64 -20.51 39.76
N ILE A 5 -22.86 -21.05 39.65
CA ILE A 5 -23.64 -21.01 38.41
C ILE A 5 -23.99 -19.57 38.05
N VAL A 6 -24.41 -18.77 39.04
CA VAL A 6 -24.71 -17.34 38.85
C VAL A 6 -23.47 -16.58 38.39
N LEU A 7 -22.30 -16.84 39.00
CA LEU A 7 -21.04 -16.20 38.59
C LEU A 7 -20.64 -16.56 37.16
N ILE A 8 -20.81 -17.83 36.75
CA ILE A 8 -20.51 -18.25 35.37
C ILE A 8 -21.45 -17.58 34.37
N VAL A 9 -22.75 -17.52 34.66
CA VAL A 9 -23.72 -16.83 33.80
C VAL A 9 -23.38 -15.35 33.67
N LEU A 10 -23.05 -14.69 34.78
CA LEU A 10 -22.64 -13.28 34.79
C LEU A 10 -21.37 -13.08 33.95
N LEU A 11 -20.39 -13.97 34.08
CA LEU A 11 -19.15 -13.93 33.30
C LEU A 11 -19.42 -14.05 31.80
N VAL A 12 -20.27 -14.99 31.39
CA VAL A 12 -20.63 -15.19 29.97
C VAL A 12 -21.31 -13.94 29.41
N ILE A 13 -22.24 -13.34 30.16
CA ILE A 13 -22.89 -12.09 29.77
C ILE A 13 -21.85 -10.98 29.64
N PHE A 14 -20.93 -10.86 30.60
CA PHE A 14 -19.87 -9.85 30.57
C PHE A 14 -18.97 -10.01 29.34
N VAL A 15 -18.54 -11.23 29.03
CA VAL A 15 -17.72 -11.54 27.84
C VAL A 15 -18.47 -11.22 26.55
N ALA A 16 -19.76 -11.54 26.47
CA ALA A 16 -20.58 -11.23 25.30
C ALA A 16 -20.72 -9.72 25.09
N VAL A 17 -20.98 -8.97 26.16
CA VAL A 17 -21.08 -7.50 26.12
C VAL A 17 -19.74 -6.87 25.74
N LEU A 18 -18.64 -7.32 26.34
CA LEU A 18 -17.31 -6.84 25.97
C LEU A 18 -17.00 -7.13 24.51
N SER A 19 -17.22 -8.36 24.06
CA SER A 19 -16.97 -8.75 22.67
C SER A 19 -17.79 -7.92 21.68
N TRP A 20 -19.06 -7.65 22.00
CA TRP A 20 -19.90 -6.78 21.18
C TRP A 20 -19.41 -5.34 21.18
N LEU A 21 -19.01 -4.80 22.33
CA LEU A 21 -18.47 -3.44 22.44
C LEU A 21 -17.14 -3.29 21.69
N LEU A 22 -16.21 -4.23 21.90
CA LEU A 22 -14.95 -4.33 21.16
C LEU A 22 -15.20 -4.46 19.66
N GLY A 23 -16.13 -5.32 19.24
CA GLY A 23 -16.52 -5.47 17.83
C GLY A 23 -17.22 -4.22 17.26
N ALA A 24 -17.95 -3.46 18.06
CA ALA A 24 -18.57 -2.22 17.62
C ALA A 24 -17.57 -1.05 17.51
N LEU A 25 -16.55 -1.03 18.39
CA LEU A 25 -15.49 -0.02 18.42
C LEU A 25 -14.38 -0.30 17.40
N PHE A 26 -13.90 -1.54 17.33
CA PHE A 26 -12.80 -1.98 16.45
C PHE A 26 -13.30 -2.64 15.15
N GLY A 27 -14.46 -3.31 15.18
CA GLY A 27 -14.93 -4.15 14.08
C GLY A 27 -15.77 -3.43 13.01
N ARG A 28 -16.05 -2.13 13.16
CA ARG A 28 -16.66 -1.33 12.07
C ARG A 28 -15.66 -1.01 10.95
N GLY A 29 -14.42 -1.50 11.06
CA GLY A 29 -13.31 -1.03 10.25
C GLY A 29 -13.13 0.44 10.57
N GLU A 30 -12.15 0.77 11.41
CA GLU A 30 -11.45 2.03 11.16
C GLU A 30 -11.29 2.12 9.65
N ALA A 31 -11.83 3.19 9.06
CA ALA A 31 -11.77 3.42 7.63
C ALA A 31 -10.31 3.24 7.28
N SER A 32 -9.94 2.05 6.81
CA SER A 32 -8.57 1.79 6.43
C SER A 32 -8.35 2.86 5.41
N GLU A 33 -7.48 3.83 5.72
CA GLU A 33 -7.03 4.81 4.74
C GLU A 33 -6.89 4.02 3.46
N PRO A 34 -7.66 4.37 2.41
CA PRO A 34 -7.83 3.50 1.26
C PRO A 34 -6.44 3.07 0.88
N LEU A 35 -6.13 1.79 1.14
CA LEU A 35 -4.77 1.27 0.98
C LEU A 35 -4.43 1.69 -0.42
N CYS A 36 -3.44 2.60 -0.57
CA CYS A 36 -3.13 3.24 -1.85
C CYS A 36 -3.21 2.12 -2.87
N THR A 37 -4.24 2.19 -3.71
CA THR A 37 -4.56 1.03 -4.53
C THR A 37 -3.31 0.74 -5.34
N SER A 38 -2.99 -0.51 -5.62
CA SER A 38 -1.75 -0.85 -6.34
C SER A 38 -1.56 0.00 -7.60
N SER A 39 -2.66 0.44 -8.24
CA SER A 39 -2.72 1.40 -9.34
C SER A 39 -2.25 2.82 -8.99
N ASP A 40 -2.57 3.33 -7.80
CA ASP A 40 -2.19 4.67 -7.32
C ASP A 40 -0.67 4.74 -7.05
N LEU A 41 -0.10 3.65 -6.52
CA LEU A 41 1.35 3.50 -6.34
C LEU A 41 2.10 3.49 -7.68
N THR A 42 1.56 2.82 -8.70
CA THR A 42 2.15 2.85 -10.05
C THR A 42 2.21 4.28 -10.60
N MET A 43 1.11 5.04 -10.51
CA MET A 43 1.07 6.42 -11.00
C MET A 43 2.03 7.33 -10.23
N GLN A 44 2.08 7.20 -8.90
CA GLN A 44 3.01 7.96 -8.07
C GLN A 44 4.47 7.65 -8.39
N ASN A 45 4.81 6.38 -8.62
CA ASN A 45 6.17 5.97 -8.97
C ASN A 45 6.58 6.51 -10.34
N VAL A 46 5.70 6.45 -11.35
CA VAL A 46 5.97 7.02 -12.67
C VAL A 46 6.21 8.53 -12.58
N GLU A 47 5.41 9.25 -11.79
CA GLU A 47 5.60 10.70 -11.56
C GLU A 47 6.88 11.01 -10.77
N ALA A 48 7.27 10.17 -9.80
CA ALA A 48 8.53 10.30 -9.08
C ALA A 48 9.73 10.15 -10.03
N VAL A 49 9.71 9.12 -10.88
CA VAL A 49 10.72 8.87 -11.92
C VAL A 49 10.78 10.02 -12.92
N ARG A 50 9.64 10.55 -13.36
CA ARG A 50 9.57 11.72 -14.25
C ARG A 50 10.22 12.97 -13.67
N ARG A 51 10.12 13.15 -12.34
CA ARG A 51 10.75 14.26 -11.62
C ARG A 51 12.22 14.00 -11.28
N GLY A 52 12.76 12.83 -11.62
CA GLY A 52 14.12 12.41 -11.30
C GLY A 52 14.31 12.02 -9.82
N ASP A 53 13.23 11.87 -9.07
CA ASP A 53 13.26 11.47 -7.66
C ASP A 53 13.11 9.95 -7.53
N LEU A 54 14.22 9.24 -7.75
CA LEU A 54 14.26 7.78 -7.67
C LEU A 54 14.21 7.24 -6.24
N GLU A 55 14.52 8.08 -5.24
CA GLU A 55 14.52 7.68 -3.84
C GLU A 55 13.10 7.52 -3.27
N SER A 56 12.13 8.24 -3.83
CA SER A 56 10.72 8.13 -3.43
C SER A 56 9.94 6.99 -4.08
N VAL A 57 10.56 6.23 -5.00
CA VAL A 57 9.91 5.09 -5.67
C VAL A 57 9.70 3.93 -4.69
N ARG A 58 8.47 3.42 -4.60
CA ARG A 58 8.09 2.34 -3.67
C ARG A 58 7.27 1.27 -4.36
N PHE A 59 7.76 0.04 -4.31
CA PHE A 59 7.08 -1.13 -4.91
C PHE A 59 6.32 -1.94 -3.87
N GLU A 60 5.15 -2.42 -4.26
CA GLU A 60 4.40 -3.40 -3.49
C GLU A 60 5.10 -4.76 -3.56
N THR A 61 5.16 -5.46 -2.43
CA THR A 61 5.72 -6.81 -2.34
C THR A 61 4.61 -7.84 -2.44
N VAL A 62 4.78 -8.83 -3.32
CA VAL A 62 3.91 -10.02 -3.41
C VAL A 62 4.56 -11.19 -2.66
N LEU A 63 3.86 -12.34 -2.59
CA LEU A 63 4.35 -13.55 -1.90
C LEU A 63 5.79 -13.91 -2.26
N ARG A 64 6.23 -13.57 -3.47
CA ARG A 64 7.63 -13.65 -3.89
C ARG A 64 8.02 -12.44 -4.74
N GLY A 65 8.79 -11.54 -4.14
CA GLY A 65 9.40 -10.41 -4.85
C GLY A 65 8.49 -9.19 -4.98
N TYR A 66 8.81 -8.34 -5.95
CA TYR A 66 8.07 -7.11 -6.24
C TYR A 66 6.97 -7.33 -7.27
N ARG A 67 5.96 -6.46 -7.25
CA ARG A 67 4.94 -6.41 -8.29
C ARG A 67 5.56 -6.08 -9.64
N GLN A 68 5.48 -7.02 -10.58
CA GLN A 68 6.12 -6.87 -11.88
C GLN A 68 5.47 -5.76 -12.71
N ASP A 69 4.15 -5.63 -12.66
CA ASP A 69 3.38 -4.54 -13.30
C ASP A 69 3.87 -3.15 -12.90
N GLN A 70 4.17 -2.93 -11.61
CA GLN A 70 4.71 -1.66 -11.11
C GLN A 70 6.15 -1.43 -11.56
N VAL A 71 6.97 -2.47 -11.55
CA VAL A 71 8.38 -2.40 -11.98
C VAL A 71 8.47 -2.11 -13.47
N ASP A 72 7.66 -2.78 -14.29
CA ASP A 72 7.64 -2.62 -15.74
C ASP A 72 7.25 -1.18 -16.13
N ALA A 73 6.26 -0.58 -15.45
CA ALA A 73 5.86 0.81 -15.68
C ALA A 73 6.99 1.83 -15.35
N VAL A 74 7.74 1.59 -14.27
CA VAL A 74 8.89 2.44 -13.91
C VAL A 74 10.03 2.30 -14.92
N ILE A 75 10.30 1.08 -15.39
CA ILE A 75 11.33 0.82 -16.41
C ILE A 75 10.96 1.52 -17.72
N GLU A 76 9.70 1.48 -18.14
CA GLU A 76 9.24 2.13 -19.38
C GLU A 76 9.50 3.65 -19.38
N GLU A 77 9.16 4.33 -18.28
CA GLU A 77 9.41 5.77 -18.13
C GLU A 77 10.92 6.08 -18.08
N LEU A 78 11.73 5.27 -17.39
CA LEU A 78 13.19 5.41 -17.39
C LEU A 78 13.79 5.26 -18.78
N GLU A 79 13.36 4.26 -19.54
CA GLU A 79 13.82 4.07 -20.91
C GLU A 79 13.47 5.26 -21.80
N GLN A 80 12.26 5.83 -21.64
CA GLN A 80 11.86 7.02 -22.37
C GLN A 80 12.80 8.20 -22.07
N GLN A 81 13.07 8.50 -20.80
CA GLN A 81 13.97 9.58 -20.42
C GLN A 81 15.40 9.36 -20.94
N VAL A 82 15.91 8.12 -20.88
CA VAL A 82 17.24 7.79 -21.42
C VAL A 82 17.28 8.01 -22.94
N ARG A 83 16.23 7.64 -23.68
CA ARG A 83 16.12 7.91 -25.12
C ARG A 83 16.13 9.41 -25.41
N GLU A 84 15.34 10.19 -24.68
CA GLU A 84 15.27 11.65 -24.83
C GLU A 84 16.63 12.30 -24.57
N LEU A 85 17.29 11.96 -23.46
CA LEU A 85 18.62 12.47 -23.11
C LEU A 85 19.67 12.09 -24.16
N ARG A 86 19.61 10.87 -24.69
CA ARG A 86 20.52 10.42 -25.75
C ARG A 86 20.31 11.23 -27.03
N CYS A 87 19.08 11.48 -27.44
CA CYS A 87 18.77 12.32 -28.59
C CYS A 87 19.29 13.75 -28.43
N GLN A 88 19.11 14.36 -27.25
CA GLN A 88 19.64 15.71 -26.97
C GLN A 88 21.17 15.76 -27.01
N THR A 89 21.82 14.74 -26.45
CA THR A 89 23.29 14.66 -26.44
C THR A 89 23.84 14.49 -27.86
N LEU A 90 23.19 13.66 -28.69
CA LEU A 90 23.55 13.50 -30.10
C LEU A 90 23.32 14.78 -30.91
N HIS A 91 22.29 15.56 -30.58
CA HIS A 91 22.04 16.85 -31.23
C HIS A 91 23.15 17.86 -30.91
N LYS A 92 23.55 17.99 -29.63
CA LYS A 92 24.63 18.89 -29.20
C LYS A 92 26.02 18.52 -29.74
N GLY A 93 26.27 17.25 -30.08
CA GLY A 93 27.55 16.81 -30.63
C GLY A 93 27.75 17.15 -32.12
N ASN A 94 26.69 17.60 -32.80
CA ASN A 94 26.70 17.96 -34.22
C ASN A 94 26.70 19.48 -34.47
N GLU A 95 26.72 20.30 -33.42
CA GLU A 95 26.96 21.76 -33.44
C GLU A 95 28.42 22.08 -33.09
#